data_AF-A0AA95EP27-F1
#
_entry.id   AF-A0AA95EP27-F1
#
_cell.length_a   1.000
_cell.length_b   1.000
_cell.length_c   1.000
_cell.angle_alpha   90.00
_cell.angle_beta   90.00
_cell.angle_gamma   90.00
#
_symmetry.space_group_name_H-M   'P 1'
#
loop_
_entity.id
_entity.type
_entity.pdbx_description
1 polymer ?
#
loop_
_entity_poly.entity_id
_entity_poly.type
_entity_poly.pdbx_seq_one_letter_code
_entity_poly.pdbx_strand_id
1 'polypeptide(L)'
;MIERVAKAICWKHGMNPDVSLGGDGQNFLWMEYEPAARAAIEAMREPSEGMFQGALAAHVSFLVGDDRSPNDVFTDEAITNARAAFHRAHVSAIDAALQETKG
;
A
#
# COMPACT_ATOMS: atom_id res chain seq x y z
N MET A 1 13.20 -5.16 13.71
CA MET A 1 12.25 -5.69 12.70
C MET A 1 12.80 -5.56 11.29
N ILE A 2 13.28 -4.37 10.89
CA ILE A 2 13.89 -4.10 9.58
C ILE A 2 15.04 -5.07 9.26
N GLU A 3 16.01 -5.24 10.16
CA GLU A 3 17.12 -6.19 9.96
C GLU A 3 16.63 -7.60 9.60
N ARG A 4 15.66 -8.15 10.36
CA ARG A 4 15.12 -9.50 10.09
C ARG A 4 14.48 -9.62 8.71
N VAL A 5 13.75 -8.58 8.28
CA VAL A 5 13.12 -8.55 6.95
C VAL A 5 14.19 -8.41 5.86
N ALA A 6 15.18 -7.54 6.05
CA ALA A 6 16.30 -7.35 5.13
C ALA A 6 17.11 -8.65 4.97
N LYS A 7 17.43 -9.34 6.07
CA LYS A 7 18.09 -10.65 6.05
C LYS A 7 17.26 -11.71 5.31
N ALA A 8 15.94 -11.72 5.50
CA ALA A 8 15.06 -12.63 4.77
C ALA A 8 15.04 -12.34 3.27
N ILE A 9 15.07 -11.06 2.87
CA ILE A 9 15.20 -10.65 1.47
C ILE A 9 16.55 -11.13 0.90
N CYS A 10 17.67 -10.89 1.59
CA CYS A 10 18.99 -11.42 1.21
C CYS A 10 18.96 -12.92 0.91
N TRP A 11 18.40 -13.72 1.84
CA TRP A 11 18.29 -15.17 1.68
C TRP A 11 17.44 -15.57 0.48
N LYS A 12 16.34 -14.86 0.21
CA LYS A 12 15.50 -15.09 -0.98
C LYS A 12 16.27 -14.87 -2.28
N HIS A 13 17.22 -13.94 -2.30
CA HIS A 13 18.10 -13.70 -3.44
C HIS A 13 19.33 -14.62 -3.49
N GLY A 14 19.41 -15.64 -2.62
CA GLY A 14 20.52 -16.60 -2.60
C GLY A 14 21.83 -16.03 -2.07
N MET A 15 21.79 -14.90 -1.36
CA MET A 15 22.96 -14.24 -0.78
C MET A 15 23.01 -14.44 0.73
N ASN A 16 24.22 -14.53 1.27
CA ASN A 16 24.42 -14.61 2.72
C ASN A 16 24.38 -13.19 3.33
N PRO A 17 23.39 -12.86 4.18
CA PRO A 17 23.22 -11.52 4.74
C PRO A 17 24.37 -11.07 5.63
N ASP A 18 25.05 -12.00 6.30
CA ASP A 18 26.12 -11.69 7.26
C ASP A 18 27.49 -11.55 6.60
N VAL A 19 27.54 -11.58 5.26
CA VAL A 19 28.74 -11.22 4.50
C VAL A 19 29.07 -9.76 4.78
N SER A 20 30.27 -9.52 5.31
CA SER A 20 30.79 -8.16 5.43
C SER A 20 31.14 -7.62 4.05
N LEU A 21 30.73 -6.39 3.76
CA LEU A 21 31.08 -5.66 2.55
C LEU A 21 32.40 -4.88 2.67
N GLY A 22 33.11 -5.04 3.80
CA GLY A 22 34.32 -4.29 4.12
C GLY A 22 34.05 -2.87 4.64
N GLY A 23 35.13 -2.17 5.00
CA GLY A 23 35.10 -0.87 5.67
C GLY A 23 35.34 -0.96 7.19
N ASP A 24 35.54 0.19 7.83
CA ASP A 24 35.90 0.28 9.26
C ASP A 24 34.73 0.03 10.24
N GLY A 25 33.71 -0.77 9.86
CA GLY A 25 32.50 -0.93 10.66
C GLY A 25 31.58 -2.10 10.31
N GLN A 26 30.38 -2.09 10.92
CA GLN A 26 29.34 -3.12 10.78
C GLN A 26 28.63 -3.11 9.41
N ASN A 27 29.36 -2.99 8.30
CA ASN A 27 28.74 -2.99 6.98
C ASN A 27 28.53 -4.42 6.48
N PHE A 28 27.29 -4.88 6.51
CA PHE A 28 26.89 -6.22 6.11
C PHE A 28 25.97 -6.18 4.90
N LEU A 29 26.00 -7.23 4.09
CA LEU A 29 25.22 -7.30 2.85
C LEU A 29 23.73 -7.07 3.06
N TRP A 30 23.17 -7.47 4.20
CA TRP A 30 21.75 -7.21 4.51
C TRP A 30 21.41 -5.71 4.59
N MET A 31 22.37 -4.84 4.89
CA MET A 31 22.12 -3.40 5.03
C MET A 31 21.73 -2.74 3.70
N GLU A 32 22.21 -3.27 2.57
CA GLU A 32 21.80 -2.85 1.22
C GLU A 32 20.30 -3.10 0.97
N TYR A 33 19.68 -4.01 1.72
CA TYR A 33 18.27 -4.35 1.62
C TYR A 33 17.39 -3.61 2.64
N GLU A 34 17.94 -2.72 3.46
CA GLU A 34 17.16 -1.90 4.38
C GLU A 34 16.05 -1.09 3.70
N PRO A 35 16.29 -0.40 2.56
CA PRO A 35 15.23 0.36 1.89
C PRO A 35 14.06 -0.54 1.46
N ALA A 36 14.37 -1.71 0.91
CA ALA A 36 13.35 -2.69 0.50
C ALA A 36 12.58 -3.25 1.70
N ALA A 37 13.28 -3.54 2.80
CA ALA A 37 12.65 -4.00 4.03
C ALA A 37 11.71 -2.95 4.64
N ARG A 38 12.09 -1.67 4.62
CA ARG A 38 11.22 -0.56 5.07
C ARG A 38 9.99 -0.45 4.19
N ALA A 39 10.15 -0.48 2.87
CA ALA A 39 9.02 -0.43 1.94
C ALA A 39 8.05 -1.60 2.15
N ALA A 40 8.56 -2.82 2.34
CA ALA A 40 7.73 -3.98 2.62
C ALA A 40 6.95 -3.85 3.94
N ILE A 41 7.59 -3.34 4.99
CA ILE A 41 6.94 -3.11 6.29
C ILE A 41 5.84 -2.05 6.17
N GLU A 42 6.09 -0.94 5.49
CA GLU A 42 5.07 0.09 5.29
C GLU A 42 3.93 -0.38 4.36
N ALA A 43 4.22 -1.22 3.36
CA ALA A 43 3.18 -1.80 2.50
C ALA A 43 2.27 -2.80 3.24
N MET A 44 2.80 -3.49 4.26
CA MET A 44 2.01 -4.35 5.14
C MET A 44 1.27 -3.59 6.24
N ARG A 45 1.57 -2.29 6.40
CA ARG A 45 0.90 -1.46 7.40
C ARG A 45 -0.52 -1.21 6.93
N GLU A 46 -1.48 -1.50 7.81
CA GLU A 46 -2.87 -1.14 7.54
C GLU A 46 -2.94 0.37 7.24
N PRO A 47 -3.61 0.76 6.14
CA PRO A 47 -3.80 2.17 5.84
C PRO A 47 -4.47 2.83 7.04
N SER A 48 -3.87 3.92 7.52
CA SER A 48 -4.46 4.65 8.64
C SER A 48 -5.84 5.18 8.24
N GLU A 49 -6.71 5.40 9.24
CA GLU A 49 -8.02 6.03 9.01
C GLU A 49 -7.90 7.33 8.19
N GLY A 50 -6.83 8.12 8.41
CA GLY A 50 -6.55 9.33 7.62
C GLY A 50 -6.19 9.06 6.15
N MET A 51 -5.48 7.96 5.86
CA MET A 51 -5.22 7.54 4.47
C MET A 51 -6.50 7.06 3.78
N PHE A 52 -7.36 6.35 4.51
CA PHE A 52 -8.66 5.93 4.00
C PHE A 52 -9.56 7.12 3.71
N GLN A 53 -9.64 8.08 4.62
CA GLN A 53 -10.41 9.32 4.43
C GLN A 53 -9.85 10.17 3.29
N GLY A 54 -8.52 10.28 3.16
CA GLY A 54 -7.88 10.97 2.03
C GLY A 54 -8.18 10.31 0.69
N ALA A 55 -8.10 8.97 0.61
CA ALA A 55 -8.43 8.22 -0.60
C ALA A 55 -9.92 8.35 -0.96
N LEU A 56 -10.82 8.31 0.04
CA LEU A 56 -12.25 8.51 -0.15
C LEU A 56 -12.55 9.92 -0.66
N ALA A 57 -11.94 10.96 -0.07
CA ALA A 57 -12.12 12.35 -0.49
C ALA A 57 -11.62 12.57 -1.94
N ALA A 58 -10.47 12.00 -2.30
CA ALA A 58 -9.94 12.06 -3.67
C ALA A 58 -10.85 11.32 -4.67
N HIS A 59 -11.38 10.16 -4.28
CA HIS A 59 -12.29 9.39 -5.12
C HIS A 59 -13.65 10.09 -5.32
N VAL A 60 -14.19 10.69 -4.25
CA VAL A 60 -15.39 11.53 -4.31
C VAL A 60 -15.14 12.75 -5.21
N SER A 61 -14.01 13.45 -5.06
CA SER A 61 -13.65 14.58 -5.93
C SER A 61 -13.58 14.19 -7.41
N PHE A 62 -13.00 13.03 -7.73
CA PHE A 62 -12.95 12.50 -9.10
C PHE A 62 -14.33 12.12 -9.67
N LEU A 63 -15.16 11.42 -8.89
CA LEU A 63 -16.48 10.95 -9.33
C LEU A 63 -17.51 12.08 -9.44
N VAL A 64 -17.42 13.03 -8.53
CA VAL A 64 -18.36 14.14 -8.45
C VAL A 64 -17.96 15.22 -9.45
N GLY A 65 -16.68 15.27 -9.85
CA GLY A 65 -16.18 16.11 -10.95
C GLY A 65 -16.61 17.55 -10.76
N ASP A 66 -16.25 18.15 -9.62
CA ASP A 66 -17.00 19.33 -9.19
C ASP A 66 -16.15 20.42 -8.55
N ASP A 67 -16.45 21.61 -9.04
CA ASP A 67 -16.17 22.96 -8.57
C ASP A 67 -16.78 23.22 -7.17
N ARG A 68 -16.70 22.23 -6.28
CA ARG A 68 -17.39 22.20 -4.99
C ARG A 68 -16.44 22.55 -3.85
N SER A 69 -16.91 23.48 -3.01
CA SER A 69 -16.16 24.05 -1.90
C SER A 69 -15.86 23.01 -0.82
N PRO A 70 -14.69 23.05 -0.16
CA PRO A 70 -14.33 22.16 0.97
C PRO A 70 -15.29 22.19 2.17
N ASN A 71 -16.28 23.09 2.18
CA ASN A 71 -17.26 23.27 3.26
C ASN A 71 -18.61 22.59 3.01
N ASP A 72 -18.79 21.88 1.90
CA ASP A 72 -20.04 21.16 1.66
C ASP A 72 -20.12 19.95 2.60
N VAL A 73 -21.08 20.02 3.54
CA VAL A 73 -21.36 18.94 4.49
C VAL A 73 -21.94 17.75 3.73
N PHE A 74 -21.18 16.66 3.65
CA PHE A 74 -21.68 15.40 3.13
C PHE A 74 -22.81 14.88 4.02
N THR A 75 -23.98 14.64 3.46
CA THR A 75 -25.04 13.92 4.18
C THR A 75 -24.63 12.44 4.35
N ASP A 76 -25.00 11.83 5.49
CA ASP A 76 -24.71 10.41 5.78
C ASP A 76 -25.18 9.46 4.66
N GLU A 77 -26.25 9.83 3.97
CA GLU A 77 -26.79 9.10 2.82
C GLU A 77 -25.84 9.14 1.61
N ALA A 78 -25.23 10.29 1.32
CA ALA A 78 -24.26 10.41 0.22
C ALA A 78 -23.00 9.59 0.48
N ILE A 79 -22.51 9.58 1.73
CA ILE A 79 -21.37 8.75 2.16
C ILE A 79 -21.72 7.26 2.04
N THR A 80 -22.92 6.88 2.48
CA THR A 80 -23.39 5.48 2.41
C THR A 80 -23.50 5.01 0.95
N ASN A 81 -24.04 5.85 0.07
CA ASN A 81 -24.17 5.54 -1.35
C ASN A 81 -22.81 5.47 -2.06
N ALA A 82 -21.88 6.38 -1.73
CA ALA A 82 -20.51 6.33 -2.26
C ALA A 82 -19.78 5.05 -1.82
N ARG A 83 -19.92 4.67 -0.55
CA ARG A 83 -19.33 3.43 -0.01
C ARG A 83 -19.90 2.18 -0.69
N ALA A 84 -21.22 2.14 -0.93
CA ALA A 84 -21.86 1.05 -1.65
C ALA A 84 -21.41 0.98 -3.12
N ALA A 85 -21.23 2.13 -3.77
CA ALA A 85 -20.71 2.20 -5.15
C ALA A 85 -19.26 1.70 -5.24
N PHE A 86 -18.40 2.12 -4.30
CA PHE A 86 -17.01 1.67 -4.24
C PHE A 86 -16.91 0.16 -4.03
N HIS A 87 -17.69 -0.41 -3.09
CA HIS A 87 -17.71 -1.85 -2.87
C HIS A 87 -18.13 -2.64 -4.12
N ARG A 88 -19.15 -2.16 -4.86
CA ARG A 88 -19.58 -2.81 -6.12
C ARG A 88 -18.49 -2.76 -7.19
N ALA A 89 -17.83 -1.61 -7.35
CA ALA A 89 -16.74 -1.46 -8.31
C ALA A 89 -15.55 -2.36 -7.96
N HIS A 90 -15.20 -2.46 -6.67
CA HIS A 90 -14.09 -3.28 -6.20
C HIS A 90 -14.35 -4.78 -6.42
N VAL A 91 -15.55 -5.26 -6.08
CA VAL A 91 -15.93 -6.67 -6.32
C VAL A 91 -15.93 -6.99 -7.81
N SER A 92 -16.48 -6.11 -8.66
CA SER A 92 -16.48 -6.32 -10.11
C SER A 92 -15.08 -6.36 -10.72
N ALA A 93 -14.14 -5.56 -10.20
CA ALA A 93 -12.76 -5.57 -10.68
C ALA A 93 -12.02 -6.86 -10.28
N ILE A 94 -12.29 -7.38 -9.08
CA ILE A 94 -11.74 -8.67 -8.63
C ILE A 94 -12.29 -9.82 -9.50
N ASP A 95 -13.59 -9.83 -9.77
CA ASP A 95 -14.21 -10.87 -10.61
C ASP A 95 -13.67 -10.85 -12.05
N ALA A 96 -13.44 -9.67 -12.62
CA ALA A 96 -12.83 -9.53 -13.94
C ALA A 96 -11.39 -10.08 -13.96
N ALA A 97 -10.56 -9.73 -12.96
CA ALA A 97 -9.19 -10.24 -12.84
C ALA A 97 -9.13 -11.77 -12.63
N LEU A 98 -10.12 -12.35 -11.95
CA LEU A 98 -10.25 -13.79 -11.76
C LEU A 98 -10.72 -14.53 -13.03
N GLN A 99 -11.39 -13.87 -13.96
CA GLN A 99 -11.76 -14.43 -15.25
C GLN A 99 -10.57 -14.43 -16.23
N GLU A 100 -9.75 -13.37 -16.23
CA GLU A 100 -8.56 -13.27 -17.10
C GLU A 100 -7.46 -14.28 -16.73
N THR A 101 -7.42 -14.75 -15.48
CA THR A 101 -6.43 -15.74 -15.02
C THR A 101 -6.82 -17.20 -15.32
N LYS A 102 -8.01 -17.44 -15.88
CA LYS A 102 -8.50 -18.78 -16.27
C LYS A 102 -8.54 -19.02 -17.79
N GLY A 103 -8.18 -18.02 -18.60
CA GLY A 103 -8.05 -18.13 -20.06
C GLY A 103 -6.60 -18.35 -20.49
#